data_AF-A0A957KN36-F1
#
_entry.id   AF-A0A957KN36-F1
#
_cell.length_a   1.000
_cell.length_b   1.000
_cell.length_c   1.000
_cell.angle_alpha   90.00
_cell.angle_beta   90.00
_cell.angle_gamma   90.00
#
_symmetry.space_group_name_H-M   'P 1'
#
loop_
_entity.id
_entity.type
_entity.pdbx_description
1 polymer ?
#
loop_
_entity_poly.entity_id
_entity_poly.type
_entity_poly.pdbx_seq_one_letter_code
_entity_poly.pdbx_strand_id
1 'polypeptide(L)'
;MTDRLIEEIETTKQPNIELAQDIRDNLGTRRIPPLRPSSFPDAGASVQTLTSSTRPAGSVDVLLVNPPTPDGAIWIRSQHRVGRRSRENMIWPQVSLAQMAA
;
A
#
# COMPACT_ATOMS: atom_id res chain seq x y z
N MET A 1 -41.68 4.93 43.85
CA MET A 1 -42.23 4.07 42.78
C MET A 1 -41.71 4.56 41.43
N THR A 2 -40.41 4.40 41.20
CA THR A 2 -39.73 4.71 39.93
C THR A 2 -38.34 4.09 40.01
N ASP A 3 -38.27 2.76 39.88
CA ASP A 3 -37.03 1.99 40.04
C ASP A 3 -36.88 0.96 38.91
N ARG A 4 -37.41 1.27 37.72
CA ARG A 4 -37.40 0.37 36.57
C ARG A 4 -37.36 1.12 35.24
N LEU A 5 -36.25 1.76 34.93
CA LEU A 5 -35.93 2.20 33.56
C LEU A 5 -34.41 2.14 33.31
N ILE A 6 -33.78 1.02 33.67
CA ILE A 6 -32.50 0.63 33.10
C ILE A 6 -32.68 -0.82 32.67
N GLU A 7 -33.38 -1.00 31.56
CA GLU A 7 -33.39 -2.28 30.84
C GLU A 7 -32.02 -2.43 30.21
N GLU A 8 -31.34 -3.52 30.59
CA GLU A 8 -30.07 -3.95 30.03
C GLU A 8 -30.17 -3.98 28.51
N ILE A 9 -29.39 -3.13 27.84
CA ILE A 9 -29.09 -3.32 26.43
C ILE A 9 -28.21 -4.56 26.36
N GLU A 10 -28.84 -5.73 26.30
CA GLU A 10 -28.19 -6.98 25.93
C GLU A 10 -27.41 -6.70 24.65
N THR A 11 -26.08 -6.72 24.77
CA THR A 11 -25.21 -6.63 23.61
C THR A 11 -25.41 -7.92 22.83
N THR A 12 -26.36 -7.93 21.91
CA THR A 12 -26.57 -9.05 20.98
C THR A 12 -25.29 -9.19 20.17
N LYS A 13 -24.40 -10.07 20.64
CA LYS A 13 -23.14 -10.39 19.97
C LYS A 13 -23.54 -10.94 18.62
N GLN A 14 -23.33 -10.15 17.57
CA GLN A 14 -23.65 -10.54 16.21
C GLN A 14 -23.06 -11.94 15.98
N PRO A 15 -23.87 -12.92 15.51
CA PRO A 15 -23.37 -14.27 15.32
C PRO A 15 -22.19 -14.22 14.36
N ASN A 16 -21.14 -14.95 14.70
CA ASN A 16 -19.96 -15.08 13.87
C ASN A 16 -20.43 -15.61 12.52
N ILE A 17 -20.42 -14.77 11.48
CA ILE A 17 -20.88 -15.16 10.16
C ILE A 17 -20.00 -16.31 9.71
N GLU A 18 -20.56 -17.51 9.61
CA GLU A 18 -19.86 -18.64 9.02
C GLU A 18 -19.65 -18.36 7.54
N LEU A 19 -18.47 -17.83 7.23
CA LEU A 19 -18.08 -17.53 5.85
C LEU A 19 -18.13 -18.82 5.03
N ALA A 20 -18.67 -18.75 3.81
CA ALA A 20 -18.58 -19.84 2.84
C ALA A 20 -17.11 -20.27 2.65
N GLN A 21 -16.86 -21.58 2.43
CA GLN A 21 -15.52 -22.16 2.33
C GLN A 21 -14.61 -21.36 1.38
N ASP A 22 -15.16 -20.94 0.23
CA ASP A 22 -14.45 -20.20 -0.81
C ASP A 22 -13.99 -18.79 -0.38
N ILE A 23 -14.68 -18.19 0.59
CA ILE A 23 -14.29 -16.89 1.18
C ILE A 23 -13.21 -17.09 2.24
N ARG A 24 -13.23 -18.21 2.99
CA ARG A 24 -12.17 -18.57 3.96
C ARG A 24 -10.82 -18.79 3.25
N ASP A 25 -10.86 -19.27 2.01
CA ASP A 25 -9.68 -19.54 1.21
C ASP A 25 -8.94 -18.27 0.72
N ASN A 26 -9.61 -17.12 0.67
CA ASN A 26 -9.02 -15.87 0.18
C ASN A 26 -8.34 -15.03 1.28
N LEU A 27 -8.02 -15.65 2.42
CA LEU A 27 -7.33 -15.02 3.56
C LEU A 27 -5.79 -14.99 3.42
N GLY A 28 -5.27 -15.18 2.20
CA GLY A 28 -3.83 -15.27 1.95
C GLY A 28 -3.21 -16.59 2.41
N THR A 29 -4.00 -17.66 2.47
CA THR A 29 -3.56 -19.03 2.76
C THR A 29 -2.93 -19.73 1.55
N ARG A 30 -3.10 -19.17 0.34
CA ARG A 30 -2.52 -19.68 -0.90
C ARG A 30 -1.11 -19.12 -1.13
N ARG A 31 -0.23 -19.96 -1.69
CA ARG A 31 1.12 -19.56 -2.09
C ARG A 31 1.01 -18.51 -3.21
N ILE A 32 1.56 -17.34 -2.93
CA ILE A 32 1.62 -16.24 -3.89
C ILE A 32 2.61 -16.62 -5.01
N PRO A 33 2.18 -16.67 -6.28
CA PRO A 33 3.08 -16.94 -7.39
C PRO A 33 4.19 -15.87 -7.46
N PRO A 34 5.42 -16.24 -7.85
CA PRO A 34 6.48 -15.25 -8.04
C PRO A 34 6.09 -14.29 -9.18
N LEU A 35 6.29 -12.99 -8.95
CA LEU A 35 6.11 -11.98 -10.00
C LEU A 35 7.30 -11.97 -10.94
N ARG A 36 7.02 -11.69 -12.22
CA ARG A 36 8.07 -11.34 -13.16
C ARG A 36 8.69 -10.00 -12.74
N PRO A 37 10.01 -9.83 -12.88
CA PRO A 37 10.62 -8.53 -12.68
C PRO A 37 10.01 -7.53 -13.66
N SER A 38 9.68 -6.35 -13.15
CA SER A 38 9.17 -5.23 -13.92
C SER A 38 10.27 -4.67 -14.83
N SER A 39 9.96 -4.53 -16.12
CA SER A 39 10.83 -3.89 -17.11
C SER A 39 10.49 -2.40 -17.18
N PHE A 40 11.13 -1.58 -16.34
CA PHE A 40 10.94 -0.13 -16.37
C PHE A 40 11.81 0.51 -17.45
N PRO A 41 11.34 1.58 -18.12
CA PRO A 41 12.18 2.38 -19.00
C PRO A 41 13.31 3.07 -18.21
N ASP A 42 14.43 3.34 -18.88
CA ASP A 42 15.53 4.11 -18.30
C ASP A 42 15.12 5.57 -18.08
N ALA A 43 14.91 5.93 -16.82
CA ALA A 43 14.56 7.29 -16.42
C ALA A 43 15.68 8.30 -16.73
N GLY A 44 16.95 7.87 -16.72
CA GLY A 44 18.10 8.74 -16.99
C GLY A 44 18.07 9.33 -18.40
N ALA A 45 17.66 8.53 -19.39
CA ALA A 45 17.48 8.99 -20.76
C ALA A 45 16.38 10.08 -20.86
N SER A 46 15.27 9.93 -20.13
CA SER A 46 14.20 10.94 -20.10
C SER A 46 14.63 12.22 -19.40
N VAL A 47 15.34 12.12 -18.27
CA VAL A 47 15.81 13.29 -17.51
C VAL A 47 16.80 14.13 -18.31
N GLN A 48 17.70 13.50 -19.09
CA GLN A 48 18.65 14.20 -19.96
C GLN A 48 17.97 15.09 -21.01
N THR A 49 16.73 14.81 -21.38
CA THR A 49 15.97 15.63 -22.34
C THR A 49 15.26 16.83 -21.70
N LEU A 50 15.19 16.90 -20.37
CA LEU A 50 14.49 17.96 -19.62
C LEU A 50 15.36 19.21 -19.40
N THR A 51 16.29 19.52 -20.31
CA THR A 51 17.26 20.63 -20.20
C THR A 51 16.66 22.03 -20.40
N SER A 52 15.33 22.13 -20.53
CA SER A 52 14.65 23.35 -21.01
C SER A 52 14.59 24.52 -20.03
N SER A 53 15.09 24.40 -18.79
CA SER A 53 15.12 25.54 -17.87
C SER A 53 16.53 25.86 -17.39
N THR A 54 16.93 27.12 -17.52
CA THR A 54 18.08 27.67 -16.78
C THR A 54 17.84 27.41 -15.29
N ARG A 55 18.69 26.58 -14.71
CA ARG A 55 18.64 26.24 -13.29
C ARG A 55 19.27 27.37 -12.48
N PRO A 56 18.61 27.86 -11.40
CA PRO A 56 19.20 28.82 -10.49
C PRO A 56 20.54 28.33 -9.92
N ALA A 57 21.46 29.25 -9.64
CA ALA A 57 22.71 28.91 -8.97
C ALA A 57 22.41 28.28 -7.59
N GLY A 58 22.99 27.10 -7.33
CA GLY A 58 22.82 26.39 -6.06
C GLY A 58 21.66 25.40 -5.97
N SER A 59 20.90 25.16 -7.05
CA SER A 59 19.88 24.10 -7.05
C SER A 59 20.49 22.70 -6.98
N VAL A 60 19.79 21.78 -6.30
CA VAL A 60 20.19 20.37 -6.13
C VAL A 60 19.18 19.44 -6.80
N ASP A 61 19.68 18.31 -7.32
CA ASP A 61 18.84 17.22 -7.80
C ASP A 61 18.44 16.30 -6.65
N VAL A 62 17.15 15.98 -6.58
CA VAL A 62 16.60 15.06 -5.57
C VAL A 62 15.91 13.92 -6.29
N LEU A 63 16.29 12.68 -5.92
CA LEU A 63 15.66 11.46 -6.42
C LEU A 63 14.95 10.74 -5.26
N LEU A 64 13.62 10.70 -5.33
CA LEU A 64 12.79 9.96 -4.37
C LEU A 64 12.54 8.54 -4.90
N VAL A 65 12.96 7.53 -4.15
CA VAL A 65 12.83 6.11 -4.54
C VAL A 65 12.10 5.30 -3.47
N ASN A 66 11.34 4.31 -3.93
CA ASN A 66 10.91 3.19 -3.10
C ASN A 66 11.79 1.98 -3.46
N PRO A 67 12.90 1.74 -2.74
CA PRO A 67 13.83 0.67 -3.09
C PRO A 67 13.15 -0.71 -2.95
N PRO A 68 13.64 -1.73 -3.68
CA PRO A 68 13.18 -3.09 -3.49
C PRO A 68 13.41 -3.53 -2.05
N THR A 69 12.51 -4.37 -1.56
CA THR A 69 12.62 -4.98 -0.23
C THR A 69 13.71 -6.07 -0.22
N PRO A 70 14.41 -6.26 0.92
CA PRO A 70 15.47 -7.26 1.02
C PRO A 70 15.01 -8.70 0.72
N ASP A 71 13.75 -9.00 1.05
CA ASP A 71 13.11 -10.30 0.80
C ASP A 71 12.44 -10.40 -0.59
N GLY A 72 12.51 -9.34 -1.39
CA GLY A 72 11.88 -9.25 -2.70
C GLY A 72 10.34 -9.25 -2.68
N ALA A 73 9.71 -9.20 -1.51
CA ALA A 73 8.25 -9.23 -1.39
C ALA A 73 7.63 -7.85 -1.64
N ILE A 74 6.37 -7.77 -2.06
CA ILE A 74 5.68 -6.48 -2.14
C ILE A 74 5.22 -6.06 -0.75
N TRP A 75 5.75 -4.95 -0.25
CA TRP A 75 5.35 -4.33 1.01
C TRP A 75 4.55 -3.05 0.75
N ILE A 76 3.48 -2.88 1.52
CA ILE A 76 2.62 -1.71 1.44
C ILE A 76 3.31 -0.54 2.17
N ARG A 77 3.48 0.58 1.46
CA ARG A 77 4.16 1.80 1.94
C ARG A 77 3.22 3.01 2.08
N SER A 78 1.91 2.83 1.87
CA SER A 78 0.93 3.89 2.10
C SER A 78 0.66 4.08 3.60
N GLN A 79 0.39 5.31 4.01
CA GLN A 79 0.23 5.71 5.42
C GLN A 79 -0.71 4.79 6.21
N HIS A 80 -1.87 4.45 5.63
CA HIS A 80 -2.93 3.71 6.34
C HIS A 80 -2.67 2.21 6.47
N ARG A 81 -1.68 1.66 5.75
CA ARG A 81 -1.41 0.21 5.71
C ARG A 81 0.08 -0.12 5.70
N VAL A 82 0.89 0.77 6.25
CA VAL A 82 2.35 0.63 6.32
C VAL A 82 2.75 -0.68 7.02
N GLY A 83 3.83 -1.30 6.54
CA GLY A 83 4.43 -2.47 7.19
C GLY A 83 3.66 -3.77 7.00
N ARG A 84 2.68 -3.80 6.09
CA ARG A 84 1.99 -5.05 5.70
C ARG A 84 2.53 -5.57 4.38
N ARG A 85 2.77 -6.88 4.29
CA ARG A 85 3.05 -7.57 3.03
C ARG A 85 1.77 -7.69 2.20
N SER A 86 1.86 -7.42 0.90
CA SER A 86 0.76 -7.62 -0.05
C SER A 86 0.47 -9.11 -0.20
N ARG A 87 -0.80 -9.48 -0.11
CA ARG A 87 -1.28 -10.86 -0.29
C ARG A 87 -1.69 -11.15 -1.72
N GLU A 88 -2.14 -10.12 -2.44
CA GLU A 88 -2.59 -10.24 -3.83
C GLU A 88 -1.48 -9.96 -4.86
N ASN A 89 -0.23 -9.76 -4.43
CA ASN A 89 0.86 -9.28 -5.30
C ASN A 89 0.54 -7.94 -5.99
N MET A 90 -0.41 -7.18 -5.46
CA MET A 90 -0.83 -5.90 -6.02
C MET A 90 0.18 -4.80 -5.68
N ILE A 91 0.59 -4.03 -6.69
CA ILE A 91 1.41 -2.83 -6.57
C ILE A 91 0.48 -1.62 -6.61
N TRP A 92 0.57 -0.77 -5.59
CA TRP A 92 -0.18 0.48 -5.54
C TRP A 92 0.68 1.64 -6.06
N PRO A 93 0.09 2.63 -6.75
CA PRO A 93 0.82 3.82 -7.19
C PRO A 93 1.52 4.52 -6.01
N GLN A 94 2.73 5.02 -6.25
CA GLN A 94 3.55 5.71 -5.25
C GLN A 94 3.10 7.17 -5.05
N VAL A 95 1.81 7.37 -4.75
CA VAL A 95 1.20 8.71 -4.63
C VAL A 95 1.91 9.56 -3.59
N SER A 96 2.35 8.98 -2.48
CA SER A 96 3.10 9.69 -1.44
C SER A 96 4.46 10.21 -1.91
N LEU A 97 5.16 9.49 -2.79
CA LEU A 97 6.42 9.98 -3.37
C LEU A 97 6.15 11.14 -4.34
N ALA A 98 5.09 11.02 -5.15
CA ALA A 98 4.68 12.09 -6.06
C ALA A 98 4.29 13.36 -5.30
N GLN A 99 3.57 13.24 -4.18
CA GLN A 99 3.20 14.38 -3.34
C GLN A 99 4.42 15.08 -2.73
N MET A 100 5.48 14.33 -2.37
CA MET A 100 6.72 14.94 -1.86
C MET A 100 7.57 15.61 -2.95
N ALA A 101 7.33 15.30 -4.23
CA ALA A 101 8.06 15.87 -5.37
C ALA A 101 7.40 17.12 -5.95
N ALA A 102 6.16 17.45 -5.53
CA ALA A 102 5.38 18.60 -5.98
C ALA A 102 5.72 19.87 -5.18
#